data_AF-A0A7J4RKV9-F1
#
_entry.id   AF-A0A7J4RKV9-F1
#
_cell.length_a   1.000
_cell.length_b   1.000
_cell.length_c   1.000
_cell.angle_alpha   90.00
_cell.angle_beta   90.00
_cell.angle_gamma   90.00
#
_symmetry.space_group_name_H-M   'P 1'
#
loop_
_entity.id
_entity.type
_entity.pdbx_description
1 polymer ?
#
loop_
_entity_poly.entity_id
_entity_poly.type
_entity_poly.pdbx_seq_one_letter_code
_entity_poly.pdbx_strand_id
1 'polypeptide(L)'
;MEWLPPGWCPRVVAFDIDGTLTDENKRLDMHAVEALRRLEDAGIPVILATGNVRAITYGLWRFIGLSGPMCCENGGVLWHPDWDEPHIRASGVEAKNAAIWLESQHPEIDSNGIQTNAWRESEWCLFKDENLELITKSIEASDWSNLDV
;
A
#
# COMPACT_ATOMS: atom_id res chain seq x y z
N MET A 1 22.14 -5.98 -23.83
CA MET A 1 21.68 -4.78 -23.09
C MET A 1 22.07 -5.02 -21.65
N GLU A 2 23.10 -4.34 -21.14
CA GLU A 2 23.43 -4.40 -19.72
C GLU A 2 22.52 -3.40 -19.00
N TRP A 3 21.61 -3.94 -18.18
CA TRP A 3 20.63 -3.14 -17.44
C TRP A 3 21.26 -2.43 -16.23
N LEU A 4 22.41 -2.93 -15.77
CA LEU A 4 23.14 -2.42 -14.61
C LEU A 4 24.65 -2.40 -14.91
N PRO A 5 25.41 -1.41 -14.39
CA PRO A 5 26.85 -1.37 -14.54
C PRO A 5 27.54 -2.61 -13.97
N PRO A 6 28.70 -3.03 -14.52
CA PRO A 6 29.51 -4.09 -13.92
C PRO A 6 29.86 -3.79 -12.47
N GLY A 7 29.64 -4.77 -11.57
CA GLY A 7 29.91 -4.63 -10.14
C GLY A 7 28.91 -3.77 -9.36
N TRP A 8 27.81 -3.35 -9.99
CA TRP A 8 26.73 -2.65 -9.28
C TRP A 8 26.05 -3.57 -8.26
N CYS A 9 25.81 -3.03 -7.07
CA CYS A 9 25.07 -3.69 -6.00
C CYS A 9 24.06 -2.70 -5.41
N PRO A 10 22.79 -3.07 -5.24
CA PRO A 10 21.80 -2.20 -4.63
C PRO A 10 22.13 -1.95 -3.16
N ARG A 11 21.87 -0.73 -2.69
CA ARG A 11 21.94 -0.41 -1.25
C ARG A 11 20.68 -0.80 -0.49
N VAL A 12 19.58 -0.99 -1.21
CA VAL A 12 18.24 -1.33 -0.71
C VAL A 12 17.43 -1.84 -1.90
N VAL A 13 16.45 -2.71 -1.66
CA VAL A 13 15.49 -3.15 -2.68
C VAL A 13 14.09 -3.04 -2.11
N ALA A 14 13.15 -2.52 -2.90
CA ALA A 14 11.74 -2.46 -2.53
C ALA A 14 10.94 -3.47 -3.35
N PHE A 15 10.03 -4.17 -2.70
CA PHE A 15 9.13 -5.14 -3.32
C PHE A 15 7.68 -4.83 -2.95
N ASP A 16 6.80 -4.93 -3.94
CA ASP A 16 5.38 -5.09 -3.69
C ASP A 16 5.05 -6.50 -3.16
N ILE A 17 3.84 -6.72 -2.65
CA ILE A 17 3.37 -7.99 -2.08
C ILE A 17 2.44 -8.72 -3.05
N ASP A 18 1.26 -8.17 -3.33
CA ASP A 18 0.19 -8.87 -4.05
C ASP A 18 0.49 -8.97 -5.55
N GLY A 19 0.68 -10.20 -6.03
CA GLY A 19 1.10 -10.47 -7.42
C GLY A 19 2.60 -10.31 -7.65
N THR A 20 3.37 -9.98 -6.61
CA THR A 20 4.83 -9.87 -6.64
C THR A 20 5.49 -10.95 -5.77
N LEU A 21 5.18 -10.97 -4.47
CA LEU A 21 5.62 -12.00 -3.52
C LEU A 21 4.59 -13.12 -3.35
N THR A 22 3.42 -12.97 -3.98
CA THR A 22 2.39 -14.01 -4.00
C THR A 22 2.25 -14.63 -5.38
N ASP A 23 1.87 -15.90 -5.42
CA ASP A 23 1.47 -16.60 -6.64
C ASP A 23 0.10 -16.11 -7.17
N GLU A 24 -0.34 -16.71 -8.28
CA GLU A 24 -1.64 -16.45 -8.93
C GLU A 24 -2.85 -16.73 -8.01
N ASN A 25 -2.66 -17.52 -6.95
CA ASN A 25 -3.68 -17.85 -5.96
C ASN A 25 -3.56 -16.97 -4.69
N LYS A 26 -2.76 -15.90 -4.74
CA LYS A 26 -2.49 -14.97 -3.63
C LYS A 26 -1.84 -15.65 -2.41
N ARG A 27 -1.12 -16.75 -2.62
CA ARG A 27 -0.34 -17.41 -1.57
C ARG A 27 1.09 -16.91 -1.65
N LEU A 28 1.73 -16.69 -0.50
CA LEU A 28 3.15 -16.33 -0.49
C LEU A 28 3.98 -17.37 -1.23
N ASP A 29 4.80 -16.90 -2.18
CA ASP A 29 5.81 -17.73 -2.82
C ASP A 29 7.01 -17.88 -1.88
N MET A 30 7.21 -19.10 -1.40
CA MET A 30 8.31 -19.39 -0.48
C MET A 30 9.69 -19.26 -1.12
N HIS A 31 9.80 -19.37 -2.45
CA HIS A 31 11.04 -19.05 -3.16
C HIS A 31 11.35 -17.55 -3.13
N ALA A 32 10.32 -16.70 -3.27
CA ALA A 32 10.47 -15.27 -3.12
C ALA A 32 10.89 -14.90 -1.68
N VAL A 33 10.23 -15.48 -0.67
CA VAL A 33 10.60 -15.30 0.75
C VAL A 33 12.07 -15.66 1.01
N GLU A 34 12.53 -16.80 0.48
CA GLU A 34 13.95 -17.20 0.60
C GLU A 34 14.89 -16.24 -0.10
N ALA A 35 14.51 -15.73 -1.27
CA ALA A 35 15.30 -14.72 -1.99
C ALA A 35 15.42 -13.40 -1.20
N LEU A 36 14.34 -12.95 -0.54
CA LEU A 36 14.37 -11.77 0.31
C LEU A 36 15.32 -11.95 1.51
N ARG A 37 15.30 -13.12 2.15
CA ARG A 37 16.23 -13.43 3.25
C ARG A 37 17.68 -13.41 2.80
N ARG A 38 17.97 -13.91 1.60
CA ARG A 38 19.32 -13.84 1.03
C ARG A 38 19.79 -12.41 0.75
N LEU A 39 18.89 -11.48 0.45
CA LEU A 39 19.23 -10.05 0.35
C LEU A 39 19.60 -9.49 1.72
N GLU A 40 18.79 -9.77 2.74
CA GLU A 40 19.04 -9.35 4.13
C GLU A 40 20.36 -9.92 4.67
N ASP A 41 20.61 -11.22 4.46
CA ASP A 41 21.87 -11.88 4.84
C ASP A 41 23.10 -11.30 4.13
N ALA A 42 22.90 -10.75 2.93
CA ALA A 42 23.94 -10.03 2.18
C ALA A 42 24.11 -8.56 2.63
N GLY A 43 23.36 -8.10 3.63
CA GLY A 43 23.39 -6.73 4.13
C GLY A 43 22.67 -5.74 3.23
N ILE A 44 21.73 -6.20 2.39
CA ILE A 44 20.89 -5.38 1.52
C ILE A 44 19.48 -5.34 2.13
N PRO A 45 19.10 -4.24 2.79
CA PRO A 45 17.78 -4.13 3.40
C PRO A 45 16.67 -4.23 2.36
N VAL A 46 15.57 -4.86 2.76
CA VAL A 46 14.36 -5.03 1.95
C VAL A 46 13.25 -4.14 2.50
N ILE A 47 12.63 -3.37 1.62
CA ILE A 47 11.43 -2.56 1.86
C ILE A 47 10.22 -3.31 1.29
N LEU A 48 9.16 -3.44 2.08
CA LEU A 48 7.85 -3.80 1.54
C LEU A 48 7.11 -2.51 1.14
N ALA A 49 6.66 -2.42 -0.10
CA ALA A 49 5.95 -1.28 -0.67
C ALA A 49 4.63 -1.74 -1.30
N THR A 50 3.52 -1.57 -0.58
CA THR A 50 2.24 -2.24 -0.88
C THR A 50 1.03 -1.34 -0.64
N GLY A 51 -0.09 -1.66 -1.31
CA GLY A 51 -1.42 -1.10 -1.01
C GLY A 51 -2.07 -1.67 0.25
N ASN A 52 -1.45 -2.65 0.91
CA ASN A 52 -1.96 -3.20 2.17
C ASN A 52 -1.78 -2.25 3.35
N VAL A 53 -2.65 -2.44 4.34
CA VAL A 53 -2.60 -1.75 5.64
C VAL A 53 -1.36 -2.14 6.43
N ARG A 54 -0.89 -1.20 7.28
CA ARG A 54 0.34 -1.35 8.05
C ARG A 54 0.41 -2.62 8.90
N ALA A 55 -0.72 -3.06 9.47
CA ALA A 55 -0.76 -4.27 10.30
C ALA A 55 -0.40 -5.55 9.52
N ILE A 56 -0.89 -5.70 8.28
CA ILE A 56 -0.58 -6.85 7.43
C ILE A 56 0.87 -6.79 6.96
N THR A 57 1.31 -5.62 6.50
CA THR A 57 2.69 -5.38 6.06
C THR A 57 3.68 -5.68 7.19
N TYR A 58 3.38 -5.24 8.41
CA TYR A 58 4.23 -5.50 9.58
C TYR A 58 4.32 -6.99 9.94
N GLY A 59 3.19 -7.70 9.88
CA GLY A 59 3.18 -9.14 10.11
C GLY A 59 4.11 -9.87 9.16
N LEU A 60 4.01 -9.57 7.86
CA LEU A 60 4.87 -10.15 6.83
C LEU A 60 6.34 -9.74 7.02
N TRP A 61 6.61 -8.45 7.19
CA TRP A 61 7.95 -7.92 7.46
C TRP A 61 8.64 -8.67 8.61
N ARG A 62 7.92 -8.84 9.72
CA ARG A 62 8.43 -9.49 10.94
C ARG A 62 8.70 -10.98 10.73
N PHE A 63 7.78 -11.71 10.10
CA PHE A 63 7.90 -13.17 9.97
C PHE A 63 8.82 -13.60 8.82
N ILE A 64 9.02 -12.74 7.81
CA ILE A 64 10.04 -12.97 6.78
C ILE A 64 11.44 -12.68 7.37
N GLY A 65 11.56 -11.65 8.21
CA GLY A 65 12.82 -11.24 8.85
C GLY A 65 13.50 -10.09 8.12
N LEU A 66 12.71 -9.09 7.69
CA LEU A 66 13.20 -7.94 6.93
C LEU A 66 13.69 -6.81 7.85
N SER A 67 14.51 -5.91 7.32
CA SER A 67 15.11 -4.80 8.09
C SER A 67 14.81 -3.41 7.53
N GLY A 68 14.35 -3.29 6.29
CA GLY A 68 14.01 -1.99 5.71
C GLY A 68 12.72 -1.39 6.28
N PRO A 69 12.50 -0.06 6.13
CA PRO A 69 11.20 0.54 6.43
C PRO A 69 10.09 -0.04 5.55
N MET A 70 8.85 0.14 5.97
CA MET A 70 7.65 -0.28 5.26
C MET A 70 6.96 0.92 4.61
N CYS A 71 6.46 0.72 3.40
CA CYS A 71 5.62 1.64 2.65
C CYS A 71 4.26 0.94 2.46
N CYS A 72 3.24 1.44 3.17
CA CYS A 72 1.92 0.84 3.26
C CYS A 72 0.87 1.79 2.65
N GLU A 73 -0.33 1.28 2.37
CA GLU A 73 -1.46 2.05 1.83
C GLU A 73 -1.03 2.93 0.65
N ASN A 74 -0.37 2.31 -0.33
CA ASN A 74 0.11 2.97 -1.56
C ASN A 74 1.10 4.12 -1.31
N GLY A 75 1.79 4.10 -0.16
CA GLY A 75 2.72 5.15 0.26
C GLY A 75 2.10 6.24 1.12
N GLY A 76 0.80 6.13 1.42
CA GLY A 76 0.12 6.97 2.40
C GLY A 76 0.63 6.79 3.83
N VAL A 77 1.27 5.65 4.13
CA VAL A 77 1.88 5.35 5.44
C VAL A 77 3.30 4.84 5.27
N LEU A 78 4.29 5.56 5.82
CA LEU A 78 5.67 5.09 5.92
C LEU A 78 6.00 4.78 7.38
N TRP A 79 6.58 3.62 7.66
CA TRP A 79 6.86 3.24 9.05
C TRP A 79 8.04 2.28 9.21
N HIS A 80 8.72 2.37 10.35
CA HIS A 80 9.68 1.39 10.84
C HIS A 80 9.48 1.22 12.35
N PRO A 81 9.65 0.02 12.94
CA PRO A 81 9.41 -0.21 14.37
C PRO A 81 10.27 0.61 15.33
N ASP A 82 11.45 1.06 14.89
CA ASP A 82 12.35 1.91 15.69
C ASP A 82 12.02 3.41 15.59
N TRP A 83 11.00 3.80 14.83
CA TRP A 83 10.52 5.18 14.78
C TRP A 83 9.48 5.41 15.88
N ASP A 84 9.43 6.62 16.42
CA ASP A 84 8.45 6.97 17.46
C ASP A 84 7.01 6.77 16.98
N GLU A 85 6.71 7.18 15.75
CA GLU A 85 5.39 7.12 15.13
C GLU A 85 5.49 6.87 13.61
N PRO A 86 4.42 6.36 12.95
CA PRO A 86 4.36 6.30 11.50
C PRO A 86 4.29 7.69 10.87
N HIS A 87 4.93 7.86 9.72
CA HIS A 87 4.77 9.04 8.88
C HIS A 87 3.54 8.86 7.97
N ILE A 88 2.45 9.50 8.36
CA ILE A 88 1.20 9.53 7.61
C ILE A 88 1.23 10.68 6.59
N ARG A 89 0.97 10.37 5.32
CA ARG A 89 1.12 11.27 4.17
C ARG A 89 -0.21 11.73 3.56
N ALA A 90 -1.32 11.11 3.96
CA ALA A 90 -2.68 11.43 3.56
C ALA A 90 -3.65 11.16 4.71
N SER A 91 -4.89 11.68 4.65
CA SER A 91 -5.87 11.54 5.72
C SER A 91 -6.99 10.58 5.34
N GLY A 92 -7.06 9.42 6.00
CA GLY A 92 -8.17 8.49 5.81
C GLY A 92 -9.53 9.09 6.22
N VAL A 93 -9.52 10.05 7.16
CA VAL A 93 -10.74 10.79 7.56
C VAL A 93 -11.22 11.69 6.42
N GLU A 94 -10.30 12.37 5.74
CA GLU A 94 -10.62 13.20 4.58
C GLU A 94 -11.16 12.35 3.43
N ALA A 95 -10.49 11.24 3.11
CA ALA A 95 -10.95 10.29 2.09
C ALA A 95 -12.34 9.72 2.40
N LYS A 96 -12.62 9.40 3.67
CA LYS A 96 -13.95 8.95 4.10
C LYS A 96 -15.02 10.04 3.92
N ASN A 97 -14.70 11.29 4.24
CA ASN A 97 -15.65 12.39 4.05
C ASN A 97 -15.94 12.63 2.57
N ALA A 98 -14.94 12.45 1.70
CA ALA A 98 -15.15 12.47 0.25
C ALA A 98 -16.07 11.33 -0.21
N ALA A 99 -15.94 10.13 0.35
CA ALA A 99 -16.84 9.01 0.08
C ALA A 99 -18.29 9.30 0.51
N ILE A 100 -18.50 9.90 1.70
CA ILE A 100 -19.83 10.33 2.17
C ILE A 100 -20.41 11.40 1.25
N TRP A 101 -19.57 12.35 0.82
CA TRP A 101 -19.98 13.36 -0.14
C TRP A 101 -20.37 12.73 -1.49
N LEU A 102 -19.59 11.77 -1.99
CA LEU A 102 -19.92 11.03 -3.23
C LEU A 102 -21.28 10.34 -3.14
N GLU A 103 -21.57 9.63 -2.07
CA GLU A 103 -22.89 8.99 -1.84
C GLU A 103 -24.03 10.03 -1.85
N SER A 104 -23.80 11.24 -1.32
CA SER A 104 -24.80 12.31 -1.36
C SER A 104 -25.10 12.84 -2.77
N GLN A 105 -24.16 12.70 -3.70
CA GLN A 105 -24.32 13.10 -5.11
C GLN A 105 -24.81 11.94 -5.98
N HIS A 106 -24.37 10.73 -5.66
CA HIS A 106 -24.62 9.49 -6.39
C HIS A 106 -25.06 8.40 -5.39
N PRO A 107 -26.38 8.28 -5.12
CA PRO A 107 -26.90 7.35 -4.11
C PRO A 107 -26.62 5.87 -4.39
N GLU A 108 -26.12 5.52 -5.58
CA GLU A 108 -25.64 4.19 -5.92
C GLU A 108 -24.29 3.84 -5.26
N ILE A 109 -23.51 4.83 -4.82
CA ILE A 109 -22.21 4.63 -4.16
C ILE A 109 -22.42 4.39 -2.67
N ASP A 110 -21.91 3.27 -2.13
CA ASP A 110 -21.92 3.02 -0.68
C ASP A 110 -20.65 3.57 -0.01
N SER A 111 -20.81 4.68 0.73
CA SER A 111 -19.70 5.36 1.41
C SER A 111 -19.06 4.55 2.55
N ASN A 112 -19.72 3.49 3.04
CA ASN A 112 -19.12 2.60 4.03
C ASN A 112 -17.92 1.83 3.46
N GLY A 113 -17.95 1.55 2.15
CA GLY A 113 -16.89 0.85 1.45
C GLY A 113 -16.56 -0.53 2.02
N ILE A 114 -15.34 -0.99 1.78
CA ILE A 114 -14.91 -2.32 2.23
C ILE A 114 -14.69 -2.37 3.76
N GLN A 115 -15.02 -3.51 4.37
CA GLN A 115 -14.88 -3.71 5.82
C GLN A 115 -13.45 -3.48 6.34
N THR A 116 -12.44 -3.75 5.52
CA THR A 116 -11.02 -3.62 5.88
C THR A 116 -10.55 -2.16 5.99
N ASN A 117 -11.39 -1.19 5.64
CA ASN A 117 -11.16 0.23 5.94
C ASN A 117 -10.96 0.49 7.45
N ALA A 118 -11.43 -0.41 8.32
CA ALA A 118 -11.22 -0.32 9.77
C ALA A 118 -9.74 -0.27 10.20
N TRP A 119 -8.80 -0.66 9.33
CA TRP A 119 -7.37 -0.62 9.60
C TRP A 119 -6.60 0.40 8.75
N ARG A 120 -7.31 1.19 7.94
CA ARG A 120 -6.69 2.18 7.06
C ARG A 120 -6.47 3.49 7.80
N GLU A 121 -5.30 4.07 7.63
CA GLU A 121 -4.89 5.30 8.31
C GLU A 121 -4.89 6.51 7.35
N SER A 122 -4.60 6.28 6.07
CA SER A 122 -4.31 7.32 5.09
C SER A 122 -5.28 7.37 3.90
N GLU A 123 -6.03 6.29 3.65
CA GLU A 123 -6.95 6.17 2.51
C GLU A 123 -8.29 5.55 2.92
N TRP A 124 -9.29 5.62 2.03
CA TRP A 124 -10.61 4.99 2.22
C TRP A 124 -11.05 4.30 0.93
N CYS A 125 -11.31 3.00 0.97
CA CYS A 125 -11.64 2.23 -0.23
C CYS A 125 -13.15 2.01 -0.36
N LEU A 126 -13.70 2.37 -1.51
CA LEU A 126 -15.04 1.97 -1.95
C LEU A 126 -15.03 0.51 -2.46
N PHE A 127 -16.21 0.01 -2.84
CA PHE A 127 -16.31 -1.32 -3.44
C PHE A 127 -15.74 -1.34 -4.87
N LYS A 128 -15.25 -2.51 -5.29
CA LYS A 128 -14.53 -2.69 -6.57
C LYS A 128 -15.43 -2.59 -7.81
N ASP A 129 -16.73 -2.72 -7.63
CA ASP A 129 -17.77 -2.70 -8.66
C ASP A 129 -18.42 -1.32 -8.82
N GLU A 130 -18.02 -0.35 -8.00
CA GLU A 130 -18.41 1.04 -8.14
C GLU A 130 -17.86 1.64 -9.45
N ASN A 131 -18.60 2.62 -10.01
CA ASN A 131 -18.24 3.22 -11.28
C ASN A 131 -17.04 4.17 -11.13
N LEU A 132 -15.85 3.66 -11.42
CA LEU A 132 -14.60 4.42 -11.33
C LEU A 132 -14.63 5.74 -12.12
N GLU A 133 -15.13 5.73 -13.37
CA GLU A 133 -15.15 6.94 -14.21
C GLU A 133 -16.07 8.03 -13.62
N LEU A 134 -17.19 7.63 -13.02
CA LEU A 134 -18.10 8.55 -12.33
C LEU A 134 -17.43 9.15 -11.08
N ILE A 135 -16.78 8.30 -10.27
CA ILE A 135 -16.11 8.70 -9.03
C ILE A 135 -15.00 9.69 -9.35
N THR A 136 -14.08 9.35 -10.26
CA THR A 136 -12.95 10.19 -10.63
C THR A 136 -13.42 11.57 -11.10
N LYS A 137 -14.38 11.63 -12.05
CA LYS A 137 -14.91 12.91 -12.55
C LYS A 137 -15.58 13.74 -11.46
N SER A 138 -16.28 13.08 -10.53
CA SER A 138 -16.97 13.77 -9.44
C SER A 138 -15.98 14.38 -8.45
N ILE A 139 -14.94 13.63 -8.07
CA ILE A 139 -13.89 14.11 -7.16
C ILE A 139 -13.10 15.25 -7.81
N GLU A 140 -12.66 15.10 -9.06
CA GLU A 140 -11.93 16.14 -9.81
C GLU A 140 -12.70 17.47 -9.92
N ALA A 141 -14.04 17.41 -10.01
CA ALA A 141 -14.90 18.58 -10.13
C ALA A 141 -15.35 19.17 -8.77
N SER A 142 -14.80 18.69 -7.66
CA SER A 142 -15.24 19.03 -6.30
C SER A 142 -14.16 19.68 -5.44
N ASP A 143 -14.55 20.06 -4.22
CA ASP A 143 -13.63 20.52 -3.18
C ASP A 143 -12.66 19.41 -2.71
N TRP A 144 -12.87 18.15 -3.12
CA TRP A 144 -12.02 16.99 -2.83
C TRP A 144 -11.00 16.69 -3.94
N SER A 145 -10.82 17.58 -4.91
CA SER A 145 -9.91 17.40 -6.06
C SER A 145 -8.42 17.26 -5.70
N ASN A 146 -8.07 17.41 -4.42
CA ASN A 146 -6.75 17.08 -3.90
C ASN A 146 -6.54 15.58 -3.63
N LEU A 147 -7.61 14.77 -3.63
CA LEU A 147 -7.54 13.32 -3.49
C LEU A 147 -7.30 12.66 -4.85
N ASP A 148 -6.45 11.64 -4.86
CA ASP A 148 -6.24 10.75 -6.00
C ASP A 148 -7.20 9.56 -5.90
N VAL A 149 -7.77 9.13 -7.03
CA VAL A 149 -8.84 8.11 -7.12
C VAL A 149 -8.40 6.96 -8.02
#